data_AF-A0A353H8R2-F1
#
_entry.id   AF-A0A353H8R2-F1
#
_cell.length_a   1.000
_cell.length_b   1.000
_cell.length_c   1.000
_cell.angle_alpha   90.00
_cell.angle_beta   90.00
_cell.angle_gamma   90.00
#
_symmetry.space_group_name_H-M   'P 1'
#
loop_
_entity.id
_entity.type
_entity.pdbx_description
1 polymer ?
#
loop_
_entity_poly.entity_id
_entity_poly.type
_entity_poly.pdbx_seq_one_letter_code
_entity_poly.pdbx_strand_id
1 'polypeptide(L)'
;MNITPELTPKNRYELDRMADVFAGFIESYPSFSRTQLLDEWRETEYSRLDANGQIYLDYTGGGLYSESQLCEHMELLRTNVLGNPHSANPTSLATTDLVEGTRKYVLRYFNASPDEYIAIFTPNASGALKLVGEAFPFTPAGYYILTFDNHNSVNGIREFA
;
A
#
# COMPACT_ATOMS: atom_id res chain seq x y z
N MET A 1 -22.35 -30.94 17.66
CA MET A 1 -23.11 -30.35 16.55
C MET A 1 -22.51 -28.97 16.29
N ASN A 2 -21.70 -28.83 15.25
CA ASN A 2 -21.19 -27.51 14.83
C ASN A 2 -22.32 -26.78 14.13
N ILE A 3 -22.91 -25.81 14.82
CA ILE A 3 -23.90 -24.91 14.25
C ILE A 3 -23.10 -23.76 13.66
N THR A 4 -22.63 -23.91 12.43
CA THR A 4 -22.14 -22.76 11.67
C THR A 4 -23.36 -21.85 11.47
N PRO A 5 -23.34 -20.59 11.95
CA PRO A 5 -24.45 -19.69 11.71
C PRO A 5 -24.61 -19.48 10.20
N GLU A 6 -25.82 -19.60 9.67
CA GLU A 6 -26.15 -19.11 8.34
C GLU A 6 -25.96 -17.59 8.35
N LEU A 7 -24.79 -17.14 7.87
CA LEU A 7 -24.41 -15.73 7.80
C LEU A 7 -25.03 -14.99 6.61
N THR A 8 -25.80 -15.68 5.77
CA THR A 8 -26.49 -15.06 4.64
C THR A 8 -27.83 -14.52 5.11
N PRO A 9 -27.99 -13.21 5.40
CA PRO A 9 -29.33 -12.65 5.46
C PRO A 9 -30.00 -12.98 4.12
N LYS A 10 -31.22 -13.54 4.16
CA LYS A 10 -32.11 -13.57 2.99
C LYS A 10 -32.04 -12.20 2.35
N ASN A 11 -31.58 -12.15 1.11
CA ASN A 11 -31.19 -10.93 0.40
C ASN A 11 -32.26 -9.85 0.63
N ARG A 12 -31.99 -8.86 1.49
CA ARG A 12 -32.96 -7.81 1.88
C ARG A 12 -33.12 -6.75 0.80
N TYR A 13 -32.42 -6.90 -0.32
CA TYR A 13 -32.37 -5.95 -1.41
C TYR A 13 -33.26 -6.42 -2.56
N GLU A 14 -34.21 -5.58 -2.96
CA GLU A 14 -34.98 -5.69 -4.20
C GLU A 14 -34.04 -5.37 -5.38
N LEU A 15 -33.26 -6.37 -5.79
CA LEU A 15 -32.22 -6.21 -6.83
C LEU A 15 -32.78 -5.75 -8.18
N ASP A 16 -34.04 -6.09 -8.46
CA ASP A 16 -34.79 -5.69 -9.65
C ASP A 16 -34.99 -4.17 -9.74
N ARG A 17 -35.00 -3.46 -8.61
CA ARG A 17 -35.16 -2.01 -8.54
C ARG A 17 -33.86 -1.24 -8.37
N MET A 18 -32.73 -1.93 -8.29
CA MET A 18 -31.44 -1.31 -7.99
C MET A 18 -31.07 -0.22 -9.00
N ALA A 19 -31.31 -0.46 -10.30
CA ALA A 19 -31.00 0.50 -11.36
C ALA A 19 -31.83 1.79 -11.23
N ASP A 20 -33.15 1.67 -11.02
CA ASP A 20 -34.05 2.82 -10.87
C ASP A 20 -33.73 3.63 -9.61
N VAL A 21 -33.47 2.94 -8.50
CA VAL A 21 -33.09 3.58 -7.23
C VAL A 21 -31.74 4.27 -7.35
N PHE A 22 -30.78 3.65 -8.04
CA PHE A 22 -29.48 4.25 -8.30
C PHE A 22 -29.60 5.50 -9.17
N ALA A 23 -30.42 5.48 -10.22
CA ALA A 23 -30.66 6.66 -11.05
C ALA A 23 -31.23 7.84 -10.22
N GLY A 24 -32.23 7.59 -9.38
CA GLY A 24 -32.77 8.62 -8.48
C GLY A 24 -31.75 9.10 -7.42
N PHE A 25 -30.86 8.21 -6.97
CA PHE A 25 -29.75 8.57 -6.10
C PHE A 25 -28.77 9.51 -6.80
N ILE A 26 -28.37 9.22 -8.04
CA ILE A 26 -27.47 10.09 -8.82
C ILE A 26 -28.11 11.46 -9.09
N GLU A 27 -29.41 11.50 -9.38
CA GLU A 27 -30.13 12.77 -9.54
C GLU A 27 -30.10 13.62 -8.24
N SER A 28 -30.27 12.96 -7.10
CA SER A 28 -30.22 13.62 -5.78
C SER A 28 -28.80 14.01 -5.35
N TYR A 29 -27.78 13.26 -5.81
CA TYR A 29 -26.38 13.40 -5.42
C TYR A 29 -25.44 13.36 -6.64
N PRO A 30 -25.52 14.35 -7.54
CA PRO A 30 -24.77 14.33 -8.80
C PRO A 30 -23.25 14.36 -8.63
N SER A 31 -22.75 14.80 -7.46
CA SER A 31 -21.33 14.72 -7.14
C SER A 31 -20.81 13.29 -7.03
N PHE A 32 -21.68 12.31 -6.77
CA PHE A 32 -21.29 10.90 -6.71
C PHE A 32 -20.73 10.42 -8.05
N SER A 33 -21.24 10.89 -9.19
CA SER A 33 -20.69 10.53 -10.51
C SER A 33 -19.22 10.93 -10.69
N ARG A 34 -18.67 11.82 -9.85
CA ARG A 34 -17.23 12.14 -9.86
C ARG A 34 -16.36 10.96 -9.38
N THR A 35 -16.94 9.95 -8.74
CA THR A 35 -16.23 8.76 -8.28
C THR A 35 -16.27 7.61 -9.29
N GLN A 36 -16.85 7.79 -10.48
CA GLN A 36 -16.96 6.76 -11.52
C GLN A 36 -15.61 6.13 -11.88
N LEU A 37 -14.52 6.90 -11.78
CA LEU A 37 -13.15 6.40 -11.98
C LEU A 37 -12.80 5.23 -11.04
N LEU A 38 -13.38 5.18 -9.83
CA LEU A 38 -13.18 4.09 -8.89
C LEU A 38 -13.87 2.81 -9.34
N ASP A 39 -15.04 2.92 -9.97
CA ASP A 39 -15.77 1.78 -10.54
C ASP A 39 -15.00 1.24 -11.75
N GLU A 40 -14.48 2.13 -12.60
CA GLU A 40 -13.60 1.77 -13.72
C GLU A 40 -12.35 1.04 -13.22
N TRP A 41 -11.65 1.55 -12.20
CA TRP A 41 -10.50 0.87 -11.62
C TRP A 41 -10.85 -0.45 -10.93
N ARG A 42 -12.02 -0.55 -10.29
CA ARG A 42 -12.49 -1.82 -9.73
C ARG A 42 -12.62 -2.86 -10.84
N GLU A 43 -13.21 -2.49 -11.97
CA GLU A 43 -13.40 -3.36 -13.12
C GLU A 43 -12.09 -3.70 -13.84
N THR A 44 -11.13 -2.77 -13.94
CA THR A 44 -9.89 -2.98 -14.73
C THR A 44 -8.70 -3.42 -13.89
N GLU A 45 -8.40 -2.72 -12.80
CA GLU A 45 -7.20 -2.91 -11.98
C GLU A 45 -7.39 -3.94 -10.86
N TYR A 46 -8.64 -4.18 -10.44
CA TYR A 46 -8.97 -5.04 -9.31
C TYR A 46 -10.08 -6.07 -9.60
N SER A 47 -10.30 -6.39 -10.88
CA SER A 47 -11.35 -7.29 -11.39
C SER A 47 -11.43 -8.65 -10.68
N ARG A 48 -10.27 -9.14 -10.21
CA ARG A 48 -10.15 -10.39 -9.45
C ARG A 48 -11.02 -10.43 -8.19
N LEU A 49 -11.35 -9.27 -7.62
CA LEU A 49 -12.22 -9.22 -6.44
C LEU A 49 -13.64 -9.63 -6.82
N ASP A 50 -14.17 -9.15 -7.95
CA ASP A 50 -15.51 -9.51 -8.43
C ASP A 50 -15.54 -10.94 -8.99
N ALA A 51 -14.51 -11.34 -9.74
CA ALA A 51 -14.37 -12.71 -10.25
C ALA A 51 -14.40 -13.77 -9.15
N ASN A 52 -13.92 -13.41 -7.94
CA ASN A 52 -13.92 -14.29 -6.78
C ASN A 52 -15.05 -13.99 -5.77
N GLY A 53 -15.94 -13.04 -6.06
CA GLY A 53 -17.03 -12.64 -5.16
C GLY A 53 -16.55 -12.09 -3.82
N GLN A 54 -15.41 -11.39 -3.79
CA GLN A 54 -14.77 -10.87 -2.59
C GLN A 54 -14.99 -9.37 -2.39
N ILE A 55 -15.37 -9.02 -1.16
CA ILE A 55 -15.40 -7.64 -0.67
C ILE A 55 -14.19 -7.46 0.26
N TYR A 56 -13.25 -6.62 -0.16
CA TYR A 56 -12.02 -6.37 0.59
C TYR A 56 -12.11 -5.03 1.34
N LEU A 57 -12.11 -5.09 2.67
CA LEU A 57 -12.20 -3.91 3.56
C LEU A 57 -11.01 -3.81 4.53
N ASP A 58 -9.98 -4.65 4.35
CA ASP A 58 -8.82 -4.71 5.25
C ASP A 58 -7.63 -3.83 4.78
N TYR A 59 -7.95 -2.65 4.23
CA TYR A 59 -6.94 -1.71 3.73
C TYR A 59 -6.04 -1.13 4.83
N THR A 60 -6.42 -1.26 6.11
CA THR A 60 -5.57 -0.93 7.25
C THR A 60 -4.48 -1.96 7.48
N GLY A 61 -4.72 -3.23 7.13
CA GLY A 61 -3.74 -4.31 7.21
C GLY A 61 -2.78 -4.31 6.03
N GLY A 62 -3.29 -4.09 4.81
CA GLY A 62 -2.47 -4.00 3.61
C GLY A 62 -3.23 -3.52 2.38
N GLY A 63 -2.54 -2.83 1.48
CA GLY A 63 -3.08 -2.49 0.17
C GLY A 63 -3.05 -3.68 -0.78
N LEU A 64 -4.01 -3.73 -1.70
CA LEU A 64 -3.99 -4.64 -2.83
C LEU A 64 -3.09 -4.07 -3.95
N TYR A 65 -2.36 -4.93 -4.65
CA TYR A 65 -1.71 -4.54 -5.91
C TYR A 65 -2.74 -4.51 -7.05
N SER A 66 -2.53 -3.61 -8.00
CA SER A 66 -3.32 -3.51 -9.23
C SER A 66 -2.82 -4.48 -10.31
N GLU A 67 -3.65 -4.73 -11.31
CA GLU A 67 -3.26 -5.55 -12.47
C GLU A 67 -2.11 -4.88 -13.25
N SER A 68 -2.18 -3.57 -13.49
CA SER A 68 -1.11 -2.83 -14.16
C SER A 68 0.24 -2.98 -13.44
N GLN A 69 0.28 -2.85 -12.11
CA GLN A 69 1.51 -3.05 -11.32
C GLN A 69 2.11 -4.45 -11.52
N LEU A 70 1.27 -5.49 -11.58
CA LEU A 70 1.73 -6.85 -11.82
C LEU A 70 2.30 -6.99 -13.24
N CYS A 71 1.56 -6.51 -14.25
CA CYS A 71 1.99 -6.58 -15.65
C CYS A 71 3.31 -5.84 -15.88
N GLU A 72 3.43 -4.61 -15.40
CA GLU A 72 4.64 -3.79 -15.55
C GLU A 72 5.84 -4.42 -14.84
N HIS A 73 5.65 -4.95 -13.63
CA HIS A 73 6.73 -5.62 -12.91
C HIS A 73 7.20 -6.89 -13.63
N MET A 74 6.27 -7.70 -14.13
CA MET A 74 6.62 -8.89 -14.90
C MET A 74 7.32 -8.54 -16.20
N GLU A 75 6.87 -7.48 -16.89
CA GLU A 75 7.50 -7.04 -18.13
C GLU A 75 8.91 -6.50 -17.90
N LEU A 76 9.13 -5.74 -16.81
CA LEU A 76 10.45 -5.29 -16.39
C LEU A 76 11.42 -6.47 -16.26
N LEU A 77 11.01 -7.54 -15.57
CA LEU A 77 11.85 -8.73 -15.35
C LEU A 77 12.02 -9.57 -16.61
N ARG A 78 11.02 -9.64 -17.50
CA ARG A 78 11.07 -10.42 -18.74
C ARG A 78 11.97 -9.79 -19.80
N THR A 79 12.04 -8.46 -19.84
CA THR A 79 12.73 -7.72 -20.91
C THR A 79 14.12 -7.26 -20.54
N ASN A 80 14.47 -7.25 -19.24
CA ASN A 80 15.75 -6.75 -18.76
C ASN A 80 16.57 -7.83 -18.07
N VAL A 81 17.88 -7.82 -18.30
CA VAL A 81 18.83 -8.61 -17.50
C VAL A 81 19.36 -7.71 -16.39
N LEU A 82 18.89 -7.96 -15.17
CA LEU A 82 19.21 -7.15 -13.99
C LEU A 82 20.20 -7.90 -13.10
N GLY A 83 21.33 -7.25 -12.81
CA GLY A 83 22.38 -7.77 -11.93
C GLY A 83 22.28 -7.23 -10.51
N ASN A 84 23.14 -7.73 -9.62
CA ASN A 84 23.35 -7.07 -8.33
C ASN A 84 23.86 -5.64 -8.58
N PRO A 85 23.32 -4.58 -7.94
CA PRO A 85 23.89 -3.25 -8.03
C PRO A 85 25.35 -3.21 -7.56
N HIS A 86 26.06 -2.10 -7.80
CA HIS A 86 27.43 -1.82 -7.30
C HIS A 86 28.62 -2.35 -8.12
N SER A 87 28.41 -2.92 -9.29
CA SER A 87 29.45 -3.28 -10.26
C SER A 87 29.38 -2.40 -11.51
N ALA A 88 30.47 -2.31 -12.27
CA ALA A 88 30.51 -1.50 -13.50
C ALA A 88 29.98 -2.22 -14.76
N ASN A 89 29.43 -3.43 -14.63
CA ASN A 89 28.88 -4.15 -15.79
C ASN A 89 27.48 -3.62 -16.16
N PRO A 90 27.02 -3.79 -17.41
CA PRO A 90 25.76 -3.20 -17.87
C PRO A 90 24.53 -3.60 -17.05
N THR A 91 24.44 -4.86 -16.62
CA THR A 91 23.27 -5.36 -15.87
C THR A 91 23.22 -4.82 -14.44
N SER A 92 24.39 -4.57 -13.85
CA SER A 92 24.53 -3.93 -12.54
C SER A 92 24.21 -2.43 -12.58
N LEU A 93 24.65 -1.73 -13.63
CA LEU A 93 24.32 -0.33 -13.85
C LEU A 93 22.82 -0.13 -14.05
N ALA A 94 22.18 -0.97 -14.87
CA ALA A 94 20.73 -0.95 -15.06
C ALA A 94 19.95 -1.09 -13.74
N THR A 95 20.35 -2.03 -12.87
CA THR A 95 19.75 -2.15 -11.53
C THR A 95 20.03 -0.92 -10.66
N THR A 96 21.25 -0.36 -10.72
CA THR A 96 21.62 0.84 -9.97
C THR A 96 20.74 2.03 -10.37
N ASP A 97 20.52 2.23 -11.67
CA ASP A 97 19.67 3.32 -12.18
C ASP A 97 18.22 3.17 -11.72
N LEU A 98 17.67 1.95 -11.71
CA LEU A 98 16.33 1.67 -11.20
C LEU A 98 16.23 1.99 -9.69
N VAL A 99 17.21 1.57 -8.89
CA VAL A 99 17.24 1.83 -7.45
C VAL A 99 17.33 3.33 -7.17
N GLU A 100 18.24 4.06 -7.84
CA GLU A 100 18.42 5.50 -7.64
C GLU A 100 17.24 6.31 -8.18
N GLY A 101 16.64 5.89 -9.29
CA GLY A 101 15.37 6.44 -9.79
C GLY A 101 14.25 6.28 -8.76
N THR A 102 14.16 5.10 -8.14
CA THR A 102 13.17 4.82 -7.08
C THR A 102 13.40 5.71 -5.85
N ARG A 103 14.65 5.89 -5.40
CA ARG A 103 14.96 6.82 -4.29
C ARG A 103 14.49 8.23 -4.58
N LYS A 104 14.79 8.76 -5.77
CA LYS A 104 14.36 10.09 -6.21
C LYS A 104 12.83 10.21 -6.26
N TYR A 105 12.15 9.17 -6.74
CA TYR A 105 10.69 9.13 -6.75
C TYR A 105 10.11 9.21 -5.33
N VAL A 106 10.63 8.40 -4.40
CA VAL A 106 10.17 8.37 -2.99
C VAL A 106 10.39 9.73 -2.32
N LEU A 107 11.58 10.32 -2.44
CA LEU A 107 11.86 11.64 -1.87
C LEU A 107 10.90 12.70 -2.42
N ARG A 108 10.68 12.72 -3.74
CA ARG A 108 9.71 13.64 -4.36
C ARG A 108 8.29 13.42 -3.85
N TYR A 109 7.85 12.17 -3.73
CA TYR A 109 6.51 11.83 -3.24
C TYR A 109 6.27 12.37 -1.83
N PHE A 110 7.26 12.28 -0.96
CA PHE A 110 7.20 12.82 0.41
C PHE A 110 7.58 14.29 0.52
N ASN A 111 7.81 14.99 -0.61
CA ASN A 111 8.29 16.38 -0.64
C ASN A 111 9.57 16.59 0.20
N ALA A 112 10.48 15.61 0.18
CA ALA A 112 11.73 15.60 0.94
C ALA A 112 12.90 16.00 0.04
N SER A 113 13.67 17.02 0.44
CA SER A 113 14.85 17.46 -0.32
C SER A 113 15.96 16.41 -0.27
N PRO A 114 16.58 16.03 -1.40
CA PRO A 114 17.74 15.13 -1.39
C PRO A 114 18.98 15.74 -0.73
N ASP A 115 19.03 17.06 -0.52
CA ASP A 115 20.12 17.73 0.19
C ASP A 115 20.01 17.58 1.72
N GLU A 116 18.82 17.21 2.23
CA GLU A 116 18.52 17.05 3.66
C GLU A 116 18.20 15.60 4.04
N TYR A 117 17.58 14.85 3.12
CA TYR A 117 17.07 13.51 3.38
C TYR A 117 17.70 12.46 2.47
N ILE A 118 17.92 11.28 3.04
CA ILE A 118 18.31 10.07 2.31
C ILE A 118 17.16 9.07 2.41
N ALA A 119 16.68 8.59 1.27
CA ALA A 119 15.72 7.49 1.24
C ALA A 119 16.46 6.16 1.49
N ILE A 120 16.09 5.43 2.53
CA ILE A 120 16.64 4.10 2.86
C ILE A 120 15.53 3.06 2.72
N PHE A 121 15.77 2.03 1.89
CA PHE A 121 14.83 0.92 1.75
C PHE A 121 15.06 -0.10 2.86
N THR A 122 14.00 -0.47 3.55
CA THR A 122 13.97 -1.47 4.62
C THR A 122 12.91 -2.52 4.32
N PRO A 123 12.98 -3.74 4.89
CA PRO A 123 12.00 -4.79 4.61
C PRO A 123 10.54 -4.40 4.91
N ASN A 124 10.32 -3.55 5.93
CA ASN A 124 9.02 -2.99 6.31
C ASN A 124 9.20 -1.85 7.34
N ALA A 125 8.10 -1.22 7.76
CA ALA A 125 8.10 -0.15 8.75
C ALA A 125 8.71 -0.57 10.10
N SER A 126 8.44 -1.78 10.58
CA SER A 126 9.04 -2.30 11.82
C SER A 126 10.55 -2.41 11.72
N GLY A 127 11.08 -2.84 10.57
CA GLY A 127 12.52 -2.88 10.29
C GLY A 127 13.16 -1.48 10.29
N ALA A 128 12.48 -0.49 9.71
CA ALA A 128 12.93 0.90 9.76
C ALA A 128 12.97 1.45 11.20
N LEU A 129 11.90 1.24 11.96
CA LEU A 129 11.81 1.67 13.36
C LEU A 129 12.88 1.01 14.23
N LYS A 130 13.15 -0.28 14.00
CA LYS A 130 14.23 -0.99 14.68
C LYS A 130 15.60 -0.38 14.38
N LEU A 131 15.89 -0.06 13.11
CA LEU A 131 17.14 0.60 12.73
C LEU A 131 17.31 1.94 13.46
N VAL A 132 16.23 2.73 13.57
CA VAL A 132 16.23 3.98 14.36
C VAL A 132 16.51 3.68 15.83
N GLY A 133 15.84 2.68 16.42
CA GLY A 133 16.04 2.29 17.81
C GLY A 133 17.47 1.85 18.12
N GLU A 134 18.08 1.04 17.26
CA GLU A 134 19.45 0.54 17.44
C GLU A 134 20.53 1.62 17.22
N ALA A 135 20.24 2.63 16.39
CA ALA A 135 21.20 3.67 16.01
C ALA A 135 21.08 4.96 16.84
N PHE A 136 19.91 5.24 17.41
CA PHE A 136 19.72 6.46 18.19
C PHE A 136 20.45 6.36 19.53
N PRO A 137 21.21 7.40 19.94
CA PRO A 137 22.02 7.38 21.15
C PRO A 137 21.16 7.66 22.38
N PHE A 138 20.30 6.71 22.75
CA PHE A 138 19.52 6.82 23.98
C PHE A 138 20.45 6.93 25.20
N THR A 139 20.04 7.77 26.15
CA THR A 139 20.78 7.98 27.39
C THR A 139 19.81 7.94 28.56
N PRO A 140 20.26 7.61 29.78
CA PRO A 140 19.39 7.62 30.97
C PRO A 140 18.75 8.99 31.28
N ALA A 141 19.28 10.08 30.71
CA ALA A 141 18.73 11.42 30.85
C ALA A 141 17.80 11.83 29.68
N GLY A 142 17.69 10.98 28.65
CA GLY A 142 16.82 11.19 27.50
C GLY A 142 15.36 10.86 27.80
N TYR A 143 14.48 11.35 26.93
CA TYR A 143 13.06 11.04 27.00
C TYR A 143 12.61 10.48 25.66
N TYR A 144 12.01 9.30 25.68
CA TYR A 144 11.28 8.74 24.55
C TYR A 144 9.79 8.97 24.75
N ILE A 145 9.19 9.81 23.91
CA ILE A 145 7.79 10.23 24.04
C ILE A 145 6.96 9.48 23.00
N LEU A 146 5.92 8.80 23.47
CA LEU A 146 4.96 8.05 22.66
C LEU A 146 3.58 8.71 22.75
N THR A 147 2.81 8.63 21.67
CA THR A 147 1.38 8.96 21.67
C THR A 147 0.55 7.69 21.87
N PHE A 148 -0.63 7.81 22.47
CA PHE A 148 -1.52 6.68 22.72
C PHE A 148 -1.87 5.89 21.45
N ASP A 149 -1.99 6.58 20.31
CA ASP A 149 -2.37 5.99 19.02
C ASP A 149 -1.20 5.39 18.22
N ASN A 150 0.00 5.29 18.81
CA ASN A 150 1.13 4.71 18.09
C ASN A 150 0.92 3.22 17.81
N HIS A 151 1.24 2.81 16.58
CA HIS A 151 1.26 1.42 16.19
C HIS A 151 2.26 0.62 17.04
N ASN A 152 1.95 -0.66 17.30
CA ASN A 152 2.75 -1.53 18.18
C ASN A 152 4.25 -1.60 17.80
N SER A 153 4.56 -1.46 16.51
CA SER A 153 5.96 -1.43 16.04
C SER A 153 6.76 -0.24 16.59
N VAL A 154 6.11 0.91 16.82
CA VAL A 154 6.75 2.11 17.40
C VAL A 154 7.04 1.86 18.88
N ASN A 155 6.08 1.27 19.61
CA ASN A 155 6.26 0.91 21.02
C ASN A 155 7.47 0.00 21.25
N GLY A 156 7.84 -0.83 20.26
CA GLY A 156 9.02 -1.70 20.31
C GLY A 156 10.36 -0.96 20.42
N ILE A 157 10.43 0.33 20.06
CA ILE A 157 11.67 1.13 20.19
C ILE A 157 12.09 1.29 21.66
N ARG A 158 11.15 1.18 22.62
CA ARG A 158 11.41 1.31 24.05
C ARG A 158 12.48 0.33 24.58
N GLU A 159 12.71 -0.78 23.89
CA GLU A 159 13.72 -1.76 24.30
C GLU A 159 15.15 -1.20 24.15
N PHE A 160 15.31 -0.11 23.40
CA PHE A 160 16.57 0.60 23.19
C PHE A 160 16.66 1.92 23.98
N ALA A 161 15.55 2.40 24.56
CA ALA A 161 15.37 3.76 25.06
C ALA A 161 15.37 3.91 26.58
#